data_AF-A0A558ZWY6-F1
#
_entry.id   AF-A0A558ZWY6-F1
#
_cell.length_a   1.000
_cell.length_b   1.000
_cell.length_c   1.000
_cell.angle_alpha   90.00
_cell.angle_beta   90.00
_cell.angle_gamma   90.00
#
_symmetry.space_group_name_H-M   'P 1'
#
loop_
_entity.id
_entity.type
_entity.pdbx_description
1 polymer ?
#
loop_
_entity_poly.entity_id
_entity_poly.type
_entity_poly.pdbx_seq_one_letter_code
_entity_poly.pdbx_strand_id
1 'polypeptide(L)'
;LRFTDWYILDPLLSLVISIFILSKAIPRFWSALKIFLDAVPEGVETSDLEKDLEALPNVNSVNQLSIWSMDGLENNAIVHICIKDWEQMMETKEVVRQCLEERGVQNITIEVDSSQSNHAQHKRRVRELEQKHGHHH
;
A
#
# COMPACT_ATOMS: atom_id res chain seq x y z
N LEU A 1 21.08 -60.69 1.43
CA LEU A 1 20.55 -59.65 2.35
C LEU A 1 19.99 -58.51 1.49
N ARG A 2 18.74 -58.11 1.71
CA ARG A 2 18.02 -57.10 0.91
C ARG A 2 18.57 -55.70 1.20
N PHE A 3 19.31 -55.11 0.27
CA PHE A 3 19.87 -53.75 0.34
C PHE A 3 19.04 -52.72 -0.48
N THR A 4 17.81 -53.07 -0.88
CA THR A 4 16.99 -52.25 -1.81
C THR A 4 15.96 -51.37 -1.09
N ASP A 5 15.62 -51.65 0.18
CA ASP A 5 14.54 -50.96 0.89
C ASP A 5 14.91 -49.57 1.45
N TRP A 6 16.19 -49.17 1.43
CA TRP A 6 16.66 -47.87 1.96
C TRP A 6 16.95 -46.80 0.90
N TYR A 7 16.94 -47.14 -0.39
CA TYR A 7 17.21 -46.15 -1.46
C TYR A 7 16.08 -45.13 -1.65
N ILE A 8 14.85 -45.49 -1.23
CA ILE A 8 13.67 -44.62 -1.31
C ILE A 8 13.60 -43.66 -0.12
N LEU A 9 14.33 -43.95 0.97
CA LEU A 9 14.28 -43.18 2.21
C LEU A 9 14.90 -41.78 2.05
N ASP A 10 15.98 -41.67 1.27
CA ASP A 10 16.71 -40.42 1.06
C ASP A 10 15.94 -39.42 0.16
N PRO A 11 15.33 -39.85 -0.97
CA PRO A 11 14.36 -39.04 -1.71
C PRO A 11 13.12 -38.66 -0.88
N LEU A 12 12.63 -39.55 -0.02
CA LEU A 12 11.45 -39.28 0.81
C LEU A 12 11.76 -38.26 1.91
N LEU A 13 12.92 -38.36 2.54
CA LEU A 13 13.38 -37.42 3.55
C LEU A 13 13.63 -36.03 2.94
N SER A 14 14.29 -35.97 1.78
CA SER A 14 14.51 -34.70 1.06
C SER A 14 13.19 -34.06 0.61
N LEU A 15 12.20 -34.84 0.19
CA LEU A 15 10.87 -34.35 -0.15
C LEU A 15 10.16 -33.77 1.09
N VAL A 16 10.22 -34.46 2.24
CA VAL A 16 9.62 -33.97 3.49
C VAL A 16 10.27 -32.66 3.94
N ILE A 17 11.60 -32.57 3.90
CA ILE A 17 12.33 -31.36 4.26
C ILE A 17 11.99 -30.23 3.27
N SER A 18 11.91 -30.51 1.98
CA SER A 18 11.55 -29.53 0.95
C SER A 18 10.14 -28.98 1.18
N ILE A 19 9.15 -29.84 1.45
CA ILE A 19 7.78 -29.44 1.79
C ILE A 19 7.75 -28.62 3.09
N PHE A 20 8.53 -29.01 4.11
CA PHE A 20 8.62 -28.27 5.36
C PHE A 20 9.17 -26.86 5.17
N ILE A 21 10.28 -26.73 4.43
CA ILE A 21 10.87 -25.43 4.09
C ILE A 21 9.88 -24.61 3.27
N LEU A 22 9.25 -25.20 2.25
CA LEU A 22 8.30 -24.52 1.38
C LEU A 22 7.07 -24.03 2.15
N SER A 23 6.56 -24.82 3.09
CA SER A 23 5.43 -24.43 3.96
C SER A 23 5.76 -23.22 4.85
N LYS A 24 7.04 -23.02 5.19
CA LYS A 24 7.50 -21.84 5.94
C LYS A 24 7.85 -20.67 5.03
N ALA A 25 8.40 -20.96 3.85
CA ALA A 25 8.85 -19.96 2.90
C ALA A 25 7.69 -19.30 2.14
N ILE A 26 6.66 -20.05 1.75
CA ILE A 26 5.47 -19.53 1.06
C ILE A 26 4.82 -18.37 1.83
N PRO A 27 4.39 -18.50 3.11
CA PRO A 27 3.75 -17.40 3.82
C PRO A 27 4.68 -16.19 3.98
N ARG A 28 5.99 -16.41 4.15
CA ARG A 28 6.99 -15.33 4.22
C ARG A 28 7.16 -14.63 2.87
N PHE A 29 7.19 -15.39 1.78
CA PHE A 29 7.27 -14.88 0.42
C PHE A 29 6.02 -14.09 0.06
N TRP A 30 4.83 -14.59 0.42
CA TRP A 30 3.58 -13.86 0.22
C TRP A 30 3.50 -12.58 1.05
N SER A 31 4.02 -12.58 2.28
CA SER A 31 4.12 -11.36 3.10
C SER A 31 5.08 -10.34 2.46
N ALA A 32 6.25 -10.77 2.01
CA ALA A 32 7.20 -9.90 1.30
C ALA A 32 6.63 -9.39 -0.04
N LEU A 33 5.94 -10.25 -0.78
CA LEU A 33 5.27 -9.90 -2.03
C LEU A 33 4.13 -8.91 -1.79
N LYS A 34 3.36 -9.09 -0.71
CA LYS A 34 2.32 -8.15 -0.27
C LYS A 34 2.91 -6.81 0.14
N ILE A 35 4.04 -6.76 0.85
CA ILE A 35 4.75 -5.50 1.15
C ILE A 35 5.22 -4.80 -0.13
N PHE A 36 5.62 -5.56 -1.15
CA PHE A 36 6.05 -5.03 -2.44
C PHE A 36 4.88 -4.56 -3.34
N LEU A 37 3.73 -5.22 -3.27
CA LEU A 37 2.54 -4.91 -4.07
C LEU A 37 1.62 -3.89 -3.39
N ASP A 38 1.50 -3.97 -2.07
CA ASP A 38 0.79 -3.04 -1.20
C ASP A 38 1.81 -2.42 -0.24
N ALA A 39 2.30 -1.23 -0.60
CA ALA A 39 3.00 -0.34 0.32
C ALA A 39 2.05 0.20 1.43
N VAL A 40 1.23 -0.68 2.03
CA VAL A 40 0.28 -0.41 3.09
C VAL A 40 0.54 -1.42 4.21
N PRO A 41 0.97 -0.97 5.40
CA PRO A 41 1.34 -1.83 6.51
C PRO A 41 0.12 -2.59 7.04
N GLU A 42 0.31 -3.88 7.35
CA GLU A 42 -0.69 -4.71 8.01
C GLU A 42 -0.99 -4.14 9.41
N GLY A 43 -2.24 -3.67 9.61
CA GLY A 43 -2.71 -3.17 10.91
C GLY A 43 -3.46 -1.84 10.85
N VAL A 44 -3.37 -1.09 9.75
CA VAL A 44 -4.25 0.05 9.50
C VAL A 44 -5.31 -0.41 8.52
N GLU A 45 -6.56 -0.54 8.98
CA GLU A 45 -7.70 -0.78 8.10
C GLU A 45 -7.95 0.47 7.26
N THR A 46 -7.15 0.65 6.20
CA THR A 46 -7.24 1.77 5.27
C THR A 46 -8.64 1.88 4.69
N SER A 47 -9.36 0.76 4.51
CA SER A 47 -10.74 0.72 4.05
C SER A 47 -11.73 1.41 4.98
N ASP A 48 -11.52 1.35 6.30
CA ASP A 48 -12.43 2.00 7.25
C ASP A 48 -12.07 3.48 7.43
N LEU A 49 -10.78 3.81 7.35
CA LEU A 49 -10.34 5.19 7.32
C LEU A 49 -10.78 5.90 6.02
N GLU A 50 -10.74 5.22 4.87
CA GLU A 50 -11.28 5.74 3.62
C GLU A 50 -12.78 6.04 3.74
N LYS A 51 -13.57 5.14 4.32
CA LYS A 51 -15.00 5.37 4.55
C LYS A 51 -15.27 6.56 5.47
N ASP A 52 -14.50 6.69 6.56
CA ASP A 52 -14.64 7.81 7.49
C ASP A 52 -14.31 9.14 6.82
N LEU A 53 -13.27 9.16 5.98
CA LEU A 53 -12.89 10.33 5.19
C LEU A 53 -13.92 10.64 4.10
N GLU A 54 -14.48 9.63 3.43
CA GLU A 54 -15.55 9.81 2.44
C GLU A 54 -16.90 10.21 3.07
N ALA A 55 -17.12 9.90 4.35
CA ALA A 55 -18.29 10.35 5.08
C ALA A 55 -18.28 11.86 5.40
N LEU A 56 -17.14 12.53 5.23
CA LEU A 56 -17.03 13.97 5.43
C LEU A 56 -17.85 14.72 4.36
N PRO A 57 -18.69 15.70 4.75
CA PRO A 57 -19.68 16.32 3.87
C PRO A 57 -19.07 16.98 2.63
N ASN A 58 -17.89 17.59 2.78
CA ASN A 58 -17.17 18.27 1.71
C ASN A 58 -16.21 17.37 0.92
N VAL A 59 -16.04 16.10 1.32
CA VAL A 59 -15.26 15.12 0.56
C VAL A 59 -16.18 14.49 -0.49
N ASN A 60 -15.71 14.45 -1.73
CA ASN A 60 -16.39 13.81 -2.85
C ASN A 60 -15.92 12.37 -3.03
N SER A 61 -14.62 12.13 -2.92
CA SER A 61 -14.00 10.81 -2.99
C SER A 61 -12.57 10.89 -2.48
N VAL A 62 -12.09 9.80 -1.89
CA VAL A 62 -10.68 9.61 -1.56
C VAL A 62 -10.04 8.84 -2.72
N ASN A 63 -9.16 9.50 -3.47
CA ASN A 63 -8.52 8.87 -4.64
C ASN A 63 -7.40 7.92 -4.22
N GLN A 64 -6.66 8.27 -3.17
CA GLN A 64 -5.56 7.48 -2.66
C GLN A 64 -5.31 7.82 -1.18
N LEU A 65 -5.16 6.78 -0.36
CA LEU A 65 -4.67 6.89 1.01
C LEU A 65 -3.51 5.91 1.18
N SER A 66 -2.35 6.43 1.56
CA SER A 66 -1.15 5.62 1.80
C SER A 66 -0.59 5.99 3.16
N ILE A 67 -0.45 4.99 4.02
CA ILE A 67 0.12 5.13 5.36
C ILE A 67 1.36 4.26 5.40
N TRP A 68 2.48 4.78 5.88
CA TRP A 68 3.71 4.03 6.03
C TRP A 68 4.46 4.47 7.29
N SER A 69 5.36 3.63 7.76
CA SER A 69 6.29 3.98 8.83
C SER A 69 7.70 3.62 8.41
N MET A 70 8.66 4.51 8.69
CA MET A 70 10.07 4.30 8.34
C MET A 70 10.80 3.47 9.39
N ASP A 71 10.40 3.58 10.66
CA ASP A 71 11.04 2.97 11.83
C ASP A 71 10.07 2.13 12.70
N GLY A 72 8.79 2.09 12.34
CA GLY A 72 7.73 1.41 13.08
C GLY A 72 7.17 2.20 14.27
N LEU A 73 7.67 3.40 14.53
CA LEU A 73 7.26 4.28 15.64
C LEU A 73 6.51 5.51 15.11
N GLU A 74 6.99 6.10 14.03
CA GLU A 74 6.38 7.28 13.42
C GLU A 74 5.58 6.87 12.18
N ASN A 75 4.25 7.04 12.25
CA ASN A 75 3.38 6.82 11.10
C ASN A 75 3.28 8.11 10.29
N ASN A 76 3.46 7.96 8.98
CA ASN A 76 3.36 9.00 7.97
C ASN A 76 2.18 8.65 7.06
N ALA A 77 1.42 9.65 6.59
CA ALA A 77 0.34 9.47 5.65
C ALA A 77 0.41 10.46 4.48
N ILE A 78 0.10 9.97 3.30
CA ILE A 78 -0.27 10.77 2.13
C ILE A 78 -1.72 10.42 1.81
N VAL A 79 -2.55 11.46 1.71
CA VAL A 79 -3.94 11.32 1.32
C VAL A 79 -4.26 12.28 0.18
N HIS A 80 -4.93 11.78 -0.83
CA HIS A 80 -5.40 12.53 -1.99
C HIS A 80 -6.93 12.51 -1.98
N ILE A 81 -7.53 13.67 -1.77
CA ILE A 81 -8.98 13.82 -1.67
C ILE A 81 -9.50 14.73 -2.78
N CYS A 82 -10.67 14.39 -3.32
CA CYS A 82 -11.43 15.27 -4.19
C CYS A 82 -12.46 15.98 -3.31
N ILE A 83 -12.48 17.32 -3.32
CA ILE A 83 -13.46 18.11 -2.55
C ILE A 83 -14.56 18.67 -3.45
N LYS A 84 -15.75 18.91 -2.88
CA LYS A 84 -16.91 19.48 -3.60
C LYS A 84 -16.85 21.00 -3.63
N ASP A 85 -16.57 21.60 -2.48
CA ASP A 85 -16.52 23.04 -2.28
C ASP A 85 -15.11 23.49 -1.90
N TRP A 86 -14.54 24.35 -2.73
CA TRP A 86 -13.21 24.92 -2.54
C TRP A 86 -13.16 25.98 -1.44
N GLU A 87 -14.28 26.63 -1.11
CA GLU A 87 -14.34 27.59 0.00
C GLU A 87 -14.13 26.89 1.35
N GLN A 88 -14.60 25.65 1.47
CA GLN A 88 -14.45 24.80 2.65
C GLN A 88 -13.18 23.94 2.63
N MET A 89 -12.28 24.15 1.66
CA MET A 89 -11.06 23.36 1.52
C MET A 89 -10.22 23.34 2.80
N MET A 90 -10.01 24.50 3.43
CA MET A 90 -9.16 24.60 4.62
C MET A 90 -9.75 23.87 5.82
N GLU A 91 -11.06 24.03 6.05
CA GLU A 91 -11.77 23.31 7.11
C GLU A 91 -11.74 21.80 6.88
N THR A 92 -11.95 21.37 5.64
CA THR A 92 -11.90 19.94 5.27
C THR A 92 -10.52 19.35 5.49
N LYS A 93 -9.46 20.07 5.08
CA LYS A 93 -8.07 19.65 5.34
C LYS A 93 -7.80 19.48 6.82
N GLU A 94 -8.34 20.36 7.66
CA GLU A 94 -8.12 20.30 9.10
C GLU A 94 -8.85 19.11 9.73
N VAL A 95 -10.10 18.87 9.35
CA VAL A 95 -10.84 17.68 9.81
C VAL A 95 -10.16 16.39 9.38
N VAL A 96 -9.68 16.31 8.14
CA VAL A 96 -8.94 15.15 7.62
C VAL A 96 -7.63 14.96 8.39
N ARG A 97 -6.89 16.04 8.67
CA ARG A 97 -5.68 16.00 9.49
C ARG A 97 -5.98 15.45 10.88
N GLN A 98 -6.99 16.00 11.55
CA GLN A 98 -7.36 15.58 12.89
C GLN A 98 -7.75 14.10 12.94
N CYS A 99 -8.52 13.60 11.97
CA CYS A 99 -8.90 12.20 11.88
C CYS A 99 -7.67 11.26 11.75
N LEU A 100 -6.64 11.70 11.02
CA LEU A 100 -5.39 10.95 10.85
C LEU A 100 -4.50 11.03 12.11
N GLU A 101 -4.46 12.17 12.78
CA GLU A 101 -3.73 12.36 14.05
C GLU A 101 -4.32 11.51 15.18
N GLU A 102 -5.65 11.43 15.28
CA GLU A 102 -6.34 10.57 16.26
C GLU A 102 -6.01 9.08 16.08
N ARG A 103 -5.62 8.69 14.87
CA ARG A 103 -5.17 7.33 14.53
C ARG A 103 -3.66 7.13 14.65
N GLY A 104 -2.94 8.11 15.21
CA GLY A 104 -1.51 8.01 15.51
C GLY A 104 -0.59 8.30 14.33
N VAL A 105 -1.08 9.01 13.30
CA VAL A 105 -0.25 9.53 12.21
C VAL A 105 0.27 10.91 12.57
N GLN A 106 1.59 11.11 12.50
CA GLN A 106 2.22 12.37 12.90
C GLN A 106 2.48 13.28 11.70
N ASN A 107 2.97 12.71 10.60
CA ASN A 107 3.30 13.46 9.39
C ASN A 107 2.25 13.20 8.32
N ILE A 108 1.43 14.21 8.03
CA ILE A 108 0.29 14.08 7.13
C ILE A 108 0.43 15.06 5.97
N THR A 109 0.49 14.51 4.75
CA THR A 109 0.45 15.25 3.50
C THR A 109 -0.93 15.10 2.87
N ILE A 110 -1.65 16.22 2.72
CA ILE A 110 -3.01 16.25 2.15
C ILE A 110 -2.97 16.96 0.79
N GLU A 111 -3.15 16.18 -0.27
CA GLU A 111 -3.35 16.69 -1.62
C GLU A 111 -4.85 16.79 -1.92
N VAL A 112 -5.24 17.89 -2.56
CA VAL A 112 -6.63 18.19 -2.88
C VAL A 112 -6.76 18.39 -4.37
N ASP A 113 -7.60 17.57 -4.99
CA ASP A 113 -7.90 17.63 -6.42
C ASP A 113 -9.29 18.22 -6.68
N SER A 114 -9.43 18.94 -7.80
CA SER A 114 -10.70 19.52 -8.26
C SER A 114 -11.57 18.55 -9.05
N SER A 115 -10.99 17.43 -9.53
CA SER A 115 -11.72 16.40 -10.30
C SER A 115 -10.90 15.11 -10.46
N GLN A 116 -11.58 13.96 -10.58
CA GLN A 116 -10.95 12.67 -10.97
C GLN A 116 -10.19 12.75 -12.32
N SER A 117 -10.51 13.71 -13.19
CA SER A 117 -9.82 13.92 -14.47
C SER A 117 -8.38 14.43 -14.35
N ASN A 118 -8.04 15.17 -13.28
CA ASN A 118 -6.68 15.70 -13.10
C ASN A 118 -5.66 14.62 -12.70
N HIS A 119 -6.10 13.56 -12.02
CA HIS A 119 -5.25 12.41 -11.65
C HIS A 119 -4.80 11.60 -12.89
N ALA A 120 -5.68 11.48 -13.90
CA ALA A 120 -5.33 10.86 -15.18
C ALA A 120 -4.27 11.67 -15.97
N GLN A 121 -4.23 12.99 -15.76
CA GLN A 121 -3.29 13.88 -16.44
C GLN A 121 -1.88 13.83 -15.83
N HIS A 122 -1.76 13.66 -14.50
CA HIS A 122 -0.46 13.45 -13.85
C HIS A 122 0.20 12.12 -14.25
N LYS A 123 -0.57 11.02 -14.31
CA LYS A 123 -0.09 9.69 -14.73
C LYS A 123 0.42 9.66 -16.19
N ARG A 124 -0.13 10.50 -17.07
CA ARG A 124 0.36 10.64 -18.47
C ARG A 124 1.73 11.31 -18.54
N ARG A 125 2.01 12.31 -17.70
CA ARG A 125 3.24 13.10 -17.75
C ARG A 125 4.49 12.31 -17.35
N VAL A 126 4.34 11.33 -16.44
CA VAL A 126 5.44 10.42 -16.05
C VAL A 126 5.81 9.47 -17.20
N ARG A 127 4.81 8.89 -17.90
CA ARG A 127 5.08 8.01 -19.06
C ARG A 127 5.77 8.73 -20.22
N GLU A 128 5.46 10.00 -20.47
CA GLU A 128 6.10 10.77 -21.53
C GLU A 128 7.58 11.10 -21.23
N LEU A 129 7.95 11.24 -19.96
CA LEU A 129 9.34 11.50 -19.54
C LEU A 129 10.23 10.25 -19.61
N GLU A 130 9.69 9.07 -19.27
CA GLU A 130 10.39 7.79 -19.42
C GLU A 130 10.63 7.43 -20.89
N GLN A 131 9.63 7.65 -21.74
CA GLN A 131 9.72 7.35 -23.18
C GLN A 131 10.74 8.26 -23.89
N LYS A 132 10.93 9.49 -23.39
CA LYS A 132 11.91 10.42 -23.94
C LYS A 132 13.37 10.10 -23.53
N HIS A 133 13.58 9.42 -22.40
CA HIS A 133 14.90 8.99 -21.95
C HIS A 133 15.35 7.63 -22.54
N GLY A 134 14.43 6.80 -23.03
CA GLY A 134 14.76 5.50 -23.65
C GLY A 134 15.26 5.55 -25.11
N HIS A 135 15.27 6.72 -25.75
CA HIS A 135 15.64 6.88 -27.17
C HIS A 135 17.04 7.46 -27.40
N HIS A 136 17.88 7.50 -26.38
CA HIS A 136 19.24 8.03 -26.48
C HIS A 136 20.26 7.09 -25.81
N HIS A 137 20.30 5.83 -26.26
CA HIS A 137 21.47 4.95 -26.12
C HIS A 137 21.54 3.99 -27.31
#